data_AF-A0A2X3D355-F1
#
_entry.id   AF-A0A2X3D355-F1
#
_cell.length_a   1.000
_cell.length_b   1.000
_cell.length_c   1.000
_cell.angle_alpha   90.00
_cell.angle_beta   90.00
_cell.angle_gamma   90.00
#
_symmetry.space_group_name_H-M   'P 1'
#
loop_
_entity.id
_entity.type
_entity.pdbx_description
1 polymer ?
#
loop_
_entity_poly.entity_id
_entity_poly.type
_entity_poly.pdbx_seq_one_letter_code
_entity_poly.pdbx_strand_id
1 'polypeptide(L)'
;MNFDVVIASPDAMRVVGQLGQVLGPRGLMPNPKVGTVTPNVAEAVKNAKAGQVRYRNDKNGIIHTTIGKVDFDADKLKENLEALLVALKKSKTDSGERRVHQES
;
A
#
# COMPACT_ATOMS: atom_id res chain seq x y z
N MET A 1 -17.15 10.05 13.03
CA MET A 1 -15.82 10.35 12.46
C MET A 1 -15.51 9.27 11.43
N ASN A 2 -15.71 9.55 10.14
CA ASN A 2 -15.53 8.59 9.05
C ASN A 2 -14.22 8.93 8.35
N PHE A 3 -13.24 8.04 8.47
CA PHE A 3 -11.96 8.14 7.79
C PHE A 3 -11.62 6.76 7.22
N ASP A 4 -11.15 6.75 5.97
CA ASP A 4 -10.88 5.54 5.19
C ASP A 4 -9.41 5.12 5.26
N VAL A 5 -8.52 6.04 5.64
CA VAL A 5 -7.08 5.81 5.72
C VAL A 5 -6.50 6.54 6.94
N VAL A 6 -5.67 5.83 7.70
CA VAL A 6 -4.85 6.41 8.79
C VAL A 6 -3.39 6.33 8.38
N ILE A 7 -2.67 7.42 8.57
CA ILE A 7 -1.23 7.54 8.29
C ILE A 7 -0.57 8.00 9.58
N ALA A 8 0.54 7.38 9.95
CA ALA A 8 1.26 7.68 11.18
C ALA A 8 2.76 7.81 10.94
N SER A 9 3.43 8.60 11.77
CA SER A 9 4.90 8.59 11.86
C SER A 9 5.36 7.43 12.75
N PRO A 10 6.60 6.91 12.58
CA PRO A 10 7.14 5.83 13.40
C PRO A 10 7.14 6.16 14.90
N ASP A 11 7.43 7.40 15.26
CA ASP A 11 7.36 7.95 16.62
C ASP A 11 5.94 7.90 17.22
N ALA A 12 4.92 8.18 16.40
CA ALA A 12 3.52 8.14 16.81
C ALA A 12 2.96 6.72 16.96
N MET A 13 3.62 5.68 16.41
CA MET A 13 3.13 4.30 16.46
C MET A 13 2.96 3.75 17.88
N ARG A 14 3.73 4.25 18.85
CA ARG A 14 3.59 3.87 20.27
C ARG A 14 2.18 4.20 20.80
N VAL A 15 1.63 5.35 20.39
CA VAL A 15 0.29 5.79 20.78
C VAL A 15 -0.78 5.14 19.88
N VAL A 16 -0.53 5.05 18.58
CA VAL A 16 -1.45 4.39 17.63
C VAL A 16 -1.65 2.91 17.94
N GLY A 17 -0.63 2.23 18.47
CA GLY A 17 -0.75 0.84 18.95
C GLY A 17 -1.77 0.68 20.07
N GLN A 18 -1.91 1.67 20.96
CA GLN A 18 -2.93 1.65 22.02
C GLN A 18 -4.36 1.79 21.46
N LEU A 19 -4.51 2.43 20.29
CA LEU A 19 -5.77 2.54 19.56
C LEU A 19 -6.10 1.28 18.72
N GLY A 20 -5.27 0.23 18.82
CA GLY A 20 -5.42 -1.02 18.06
C GLY A 20 -6.78 -1.70 18.24
N GLN A 21 -7.41 -1.60 19.42
CA GLN A 21 -8.76 -2.16 19.64
C GLN A 21 -9.84 -1.50 18.78
N VAL A 22 -9.64 -0.25 18.36
CA VAL A 22 -10.60 0.50 17.53
C VAL A 22 -10.21 0.42 16.05
N LEU A 23 -8.91 0.55 15.75
CA LEU A 23 -8.39 0.60 14.38
C LEU A 23 -8.26 -0.80 13.74
N GLY A 24 -7.99 -1.81 14.55
CA GLY A 24 -7.84 -3.21 14.14
C GLY A 24 -9.09 -3.79 13.47
N PRO A 25 -10.26 -3.85 14.14
CA PRO A 25 -11.49 -4.41 13.56
C PRO A 25 -12.00 -3.63 12.34
N ARG A 26 -11.57 -2.37 12.19
CA ARG A 26 -11.90 -1.53 11.03
C ARG A 26 -10.92 -1.68 9.86
N GLY A 27 -9.82 -2.43 10.03
CA GLY A 27 -8.78 -2.58 9.01
C GLY A 27 -8.04 -1.27 8.70
N LEU A 28 -8.08 -0.30 9.61
CA LEU A 28 -7.52 1.05 9.44
C LEU A 28 -6.14 1.21 10.07
N MET A 29 -5.59 0.16 10.66
CA MET A 29 -4.28 0.21 11.31
C MET A 29 -3.18 0.57 10.29
N PRO A 30 -2.38 1.62 10.54
CA PRO A 30 -1.30 1.99 9.64
C PRO A 30 -0.21 0.92 9.66
N ASN A 31 0.28 0.58 8.48
CA ASN A 31 1.27 -0.47 8.25
C ASN A 31 2.51 0.10 7.51
N PRO A 32 3.74 -0.14 8.01
CA PRO A 32 4.97 0.30 7.34
C PRO A 32 5.16 -0.36 5.98
N LYS A 33 4.68 -1.60 5.79
CA LYS A 33 4.82 -2.35 4.53
C LYS A 33 4.08 -1.68 3.36
N VAL A 34 3.08 -0.85 3.65
CA VAL A 34 2.29 -0.14 2.63
C VAL A 34 2.58 1.36 2.61
N GLY A 35 3.62 1.81 3.33
CA GLY A 35 4.03 3.22 3.36
C GLY A 35 3.13 4.15 4.20
N THR A 36 2.11 3.60 4.87
CA THR A 36 1.25 4.37 5.80
C THR A 36 1.90 4.63 7.17
N VAL A 37 3.06 4.01 7.41
CA VAL A 37 3.97 4.42 8.49
C VAL A 37 5.23 4.99 7.85
N THR A 38 5.41 6.31 7.91
CA THR A 38 6.55 7.00 7.29
C THR A 38 6.89 8.27 8.06
N PRO A 39 8.18 8.65 8.17
CA PRO A 39 8.56 9.96 8.70
C PRO A 39 8.07 11.11 7.80
N ASN A 40 7.81 10.86 6.51
CA ASN A 40 7.30 11.86 5.57
C ASN A 40 5.78 11.75 5.39
N VAL A 41 5.03 12.18 6.41
CA VAL A 41 3.56 12.10 6.44
C VAL A 41 2.92 12.91 5.30
N ALA A 42 3.49 14.06 4.94
CA ALA A 42 2.95 14.93 3.90
C ALA A 42 2.91 14.24 2.52
N GLU A 43 3.97 13.50 2.19
CA GLU A 43 4.03 12.73 0.95
C GLU A 43 3.08 11.53 0.99
N ALA A 44 3.01 10.81 2.11
CA ALA A 44 2.06 9.70 2.26
C ALA A 44 0.60 10.14 2.13
N VAL A 45 0.23 11.32 2.64
CA VAL A 45 -1.12 11.87 2.47
C VAL A 45 -1.40 12.17 1.00
N LYS A 46 -0.44 12.73 0.25
CA LYS A 46 -0.59 12.96 -1.19
C LYS A 46 -0.77 11.64 -1.94
N ASN A 47 0.05 10.64 -1.65
CA ASN A 47 0.00 9.33 -2.28
C ASN A 47 -1.32 8.59 -1.96
N ALA A 48 -1.78 8.66 -0.71
CA ALA A 48 -3.06 8.08 -0.30
C ALA A 48 -4.24 8.75 -1.01
N LYS A 49 -4.22 10.08 -1.14
CA LYS A 49 -5.25 10.83 -1.89
C LYS A 49 -5.20 10.58 -3.39
N ALA A 50 -4.02 10.30 -3.94
CA ALA A 50 -3.85 9.96 -5.35
C ALA A 50 -4.40 8.56 -5.72
N GLY A 51 -4.92 7.80 -4.74
CA GLY A 51 -5.55 6.51 -5.00
C GLY A 51 -4.53 5.38 -5.15
N GLN A 52 -3.47 5.38 -4.32
CA GLN A 52 -2.44 4.36 -4.33
C GLN A 52 -3.04 2.94 -4.37
N VAL A 53 -2.86 2.27 -5.51
CA VAL A 53 -3.36 0.92 -5.76
C VAL A 53 -2.51 -0.08 -4.98
N ARG A 54 -3.18 -0.91 -4.18
CA ARG A 54 -2.54 -1.98 -3.42
C ARG A 54 -2.40 -3.21 -4.31
N TYR A 55 -1.18 -3.73 -4.42
CA TYR A 55 -0.91 -5.02 -5.06
C TYR A 55 -0.49 -6.04 -4.01
N ARG A 56 -1.03 -7.26 -4.09
CA ARG A 56 -0.60 -8.39 -3.27
C ARG A 56 0.07 -9.42 -4.17
N ASN A 57 1.20 -9.96 -3.70
CA ASN A 57 1.85 -11.08 -4.35
C ASN A 57 1.37 -12.38 -3.67
N ASP A 58 0.94 -13.35 -4.47
CA ASP A 58 0.58 -14.67 -3.97
C ASP A 58 1.83 -15.57 -3.87
N LYS A 59 1.77 -16.65 -3.08
CA LYS A 59 2.87 -17.61 -2.90
C LYS A 59 3.30 -18.26 -4.22
N ASN A 60 2.41 -18.27 -5.21
CA ASN A 60 2.69 -18.77 -6.56
C ASN A 60 3.41 -17.77 -7.47
N GLY A 61 3.76 -16.57 -6.98
CA GLY A 61 4.42 -15.52 -7.77
C GLY A 61 3.47 -14.77 -8.72
N ILE A 62 2.16 -14.94 -8.54
CA ILE A 62 1.13 -14.20 -9.27
C ILE A 62 0.83 -12.91 -8.51
N ILE A 63 0.98 -11.77 -9.19
CA ILE A 63 0.69 -10.45 -8.62
C ILE A 63 -0.75 -10.09 -8.95
N HIS A 64 -1.60 -10.00 -7.93
CA HIS A 64 -2.97 -9.53 -8.06
C HIS A 64 -3.02 -8.04 -7.74
N THR A 65 -3.35 -7.25 -8.77
CA THR A 65 -3.49 -5.78 -8.71
C THR A 65 -4.81 -5.37 -9.33
N THR A 66 -5.53 -4.46 -8.69
CA THR A 66 -6.70 -3.81 -9.28
C THR A 66 -6.26 -2.50 -9.96
N ILE A 67 -6.15 -2.50 -11.30
CA ILE A 67 -5.70 -1.31 -12.05
C ILE A 67 -6.77 -0.21 -12.21
N GLY A 68 -8.01 -0.47 -11.79
CA GLY A 68 -9.12 0.49 -11.86
C GLY A 68 -10.48 -0.19 -11.63
N LYS A 69 -11.55 0.61 -11.72
CA LYS A 69 -12.94 0.13 -11.72
C LYS A 69 -13.50 0.20 -13.15
N VAL A 70 -14.63 -0.46 -13.38
CA VAL A 70 -15.30 -0.46 -14.70
C VAL A 70 -15.70 0.95 -15.16
N ASP A 71 -15.92 1.86 -14.20
CA ASP A 71 -16.24 3.27 -14.44
C ASP A 71 -15.02 4.14 -14.79
N PHE A 72 -13.81 3.58 -14.87
CA PHE A 72 -12.62 4.34 -15.26
C PHE A 72 -12.57 4.48 -16.77
N ASP A 73 -12.17 5.67 -17.23
CA ASP A 73 -11.90 5.91 -18.64
C ASP A 73 -10.76 5.01 -19.16
N ALA A 74 -10.85 4.58 -20.42
CA ALA A 74 -9.89 3.65 -21.01
C ALA A 74 -8.46 4.20 -20.97
N ASP A 75 -8.28 5.51 -21.12
CA ASP A 75 -6.97 6.15 -21.05
C ASP A 75 -6.35 6.04 -19.65
N LYS A 76 -7.17 6.18 -18.61
CA LYS A 76 -6.73 6.02 -17.21
C LYS A 76 -6.35 4.59 -16.86
N LEU A 77 -7.09 3.61 -17.40
CA LEU A 77 -6.76 2.20 -17.23
C LEU A 77 -5.41 1.87 -17.90
N LYS A 78 -5.15 2.43 -19.08
CA LYS A 78 -3.89 2.27 -19.78
C LYS A 78 -2.73 2.91 -19.02
N GLU A 79 -2.90 4.14 -18.54
CA GLU A 79 -1.88 4.83 -17.72
C GLU A 79 -1.56 4.05 -16.44
N ASN A 80 -2.57 3.53 -15.74
CA ASN A 80 -2.38 2.69 -14.55
C ASN A 80 -1.65 1.38 -14.86
N LEU A 81 -1.94 0.75 -16.00
CA LEU A 81 -1.25 -0.45 -16.46
C LEU A 81 0.23 -0.17 -16.78
N GLU A 82 0.52 0.93 -17.48
CA GLU A 82 1.89 1.35 -17.80
C GLU A 82 2.68 1.67 -16.53
N ALA A 83 2.08 2.41 -15.58
CA ALA A 83 2.66 2.69 -14.28
C ALA A 83 2.98 1.39 -13.49
N LEU A 84 2.06 0.41 -13.52
CA LEU A 84 2.29 -0.91 -12.90
C LEU A 84 3.46 -1.64 -13.57
N LEU A 85 3.53 -1.65 -14.90
CA LEU A 85 4.60 -2.29 -15.66
C LEU A 85 5.97 -1.68 -15.35
N VAL A 86 6.05 -0.35 -15.23
CA VAL A 86 7.27 0.35 -14.82
C VAL A 86 7.65 0.00 -13.38
N ALA A 87 6.69 0.00 -12.46
CA ALA A 87 6.91 -0.37 -11.06
C ALA A 87 7.37 -1.83 -10.91
N LEU A 88 6.80 -2.76 -11.69
CA LEU A 88 7.18 -4.16 -11.72
C LEU A 88 8.58 -4.36 -12.29
N LYS A 89 8.92 -3.68 -13.40
CA LYS A 89 10.27 -3.71 -13.97
C LYS A 89 11.31 -3.16 -12.99
N LYS A 90 10.98 -2.07 -12.28
CA LYS A 90 11.84 -1.50 -11.23
C LYS A 90 11.94 -2.38 -9.99
N SER A 91 10.89 -3.15 -9.68
CA SER A 91 10.92 -4.15 -8.61
C SER A 91 11.68 -5.42 -9.02
N LYS A 92 11.91 -5.64 -10.33
CA LYS A 92 12.68 -6.76 -10.89
C LYS A 92 14.18 -6.48 -10.96
N THR A 93 14.73 -5.72 -10.03
CA THR A 93 16.18 -5.46 -9.94
C THR A 93 16.80 -6.35 -8.87
N ASP A 94 17.66 -7.25 -9.35
CA ASP A 94 18.83 -7.87 -8.71
C ASP A 94 18.68 -8.48 -7.31
N SER A 95 19.06 -9.75 -7.19
CA SER A 95 18.94 -10.65 -6.03
C SER A 95 17.65 -11.49 -6.03
N GLY A 96 17.83 -12.78 -6.29
CA GLY A 96 16.98 -13.85 -5.77
C GLY A 96 17.00 -13.94 -4.24
N GLU A 97 17.03 -12.81 -3.54
CA GLU A 97 16.81 -12.76 -2.11
C GLU A 97 15.30 -12.71 -1.91
N ARG A 98 14.75 -13.91 -1.77
CA ARG A 98 13.53 -14.14 -1.00
C ARG A 98 13.60 -13.24 0.24
N ARG A 99 12.94 -12.08 0.22
CA ARG A 99 12.42 -11.50 1.46
C ARG A 99 11.32 -12.43 1.90
N VAL A 100 11.76 -13.48 2.59
CA VAL A 100 10.97 -14.30 3.48
C VAL A 100 10.37 -13.30 4.46
N HIS A 101 9.19 -12.75 4.14
CA HIS A 101 8.34 -12.21 5.18
C HIS A 101 7.75 -13.43 5.88
N GLN A 102 8.60 -13.95 6.78
CA GLN A 102 8.29 -14.57 8.07
C GLN A 102 6.89 -14.13 8.53
N GLU A 103 5.95 -15.09 8.52
CA GLU A 103 5.31 -15.68 9.72
C GLU A 103 4.35 -14.71 10.42
N SER A 104 3.19 -15.08 10.96
CA SER A 104 2.41 -16.31 11.09
C SER A 104 0.96 -15.90 11.34
#